data_AF-A0A351YW74-F1
#
_entry.id   AF-A0A351YW74-F1
#
_cell.length_a   1.000
_cell.length_b   1.000
_cell.length_c   1.000
_cell.angle_alpha   90.00
_cell.angle_beta   90.00
_cell.angle_gamma   90.00
#
_symmetry.space_group_name_H-M   'P 1'
#
loop_
_entity.id
_entity.type
_entity.pdbx_description
1 polymer ?
#
loop_
_entity_poly.entity_id
_entity_poly.type
_entity_poly.pdbx_seq_one_letter_code
_entity_poly.pdbx_strand_id
1 'polypeptide(L)'
;GLIGMLNNLEDKSALGPNMAVALITTLYGCMIANWLFGPLSNKLLAQNAREMNAKDMVLEGVLSIQTGDNPRILATKLLTYLDPVTRKAISSEVLKD
;
A
#
# COMPACT_ATOMS: atom_id res chain seq x y z
N GLY A 1 -26.09 -16.28 -12.11
CA GLY A 1 -25.82 -17.72 -11.92
C GLY A 1 -26.90 -18.36 -11.07
N LEU A 2 -26.83 -18.22 -9.75
CA LEU A 2 -27.73 -18.92 -8.81
C LEU A 2 -29.22 -18.57 -8.99
N ILE A 3 -29.54 -17.31 -9.26
CA ILE A 3 -30.94 -16.87 -9.51
C ILE A 3 -31.53 -17.51 -10.78
N GLY A 4 -30.73 -17.70 -11.83
CA GLY A 4 -31.17 -18.37 -13.06
C GLY A 4 -31.36 -19.88 -12.90
N MET A 5 -30.59 -20.50 -11.99
CA MET A 5 -30.74 -21.91 -11.61
C MET A 5 -32.00 -22.14 -10.77
N LEU A 6 -32.33 -21.22 -9.86
CA LEU A 6 -33.52 -21.32 -9.00
C LEU A 6 -34.84 -21.04 -9.75
N ASN A 7 -34.80 -20.26 -10.83
CA ASN A 7 -35.97 -19.93 -11.64
C ASN A 7 -36.48 -21.09 -12.51
N ASN A 8 -35.62 -22.04 -12.89
CA ASN A 8 -35.92 -23.10 -13.85
C ASN A 8 -35.54 -24.49 -13.31
N LEU A 9 -35.97 -24.79 -12.07
CA LEU A 9 -35.58 -25.99 -11.33
C LEU A 9 -36.16 -27.30 -11.89
N GLU A 10 -37.23 -27.20 -12.70
CA GLU A 10 -37.91 -28.34 -13.31
C GLU A 10 -37.17 -28.91 -14.54
N ASP A 11 -36.36 -28.09 -15.24
CA ASP A 11 -35.59 -28.52 -16.40
C ASP A 11 -34.15 -28.91 -16.02
N LYS A 12 -33.93 -30.21 -15.81
CA LYS A 12 -32.62 -30.78 -15.44
C LYS A 12 -31.54 -30.53 -16.51
N SER A 13 -31.89 -30.30 -17.76
CA SER A 13 -30.91 -30.03 -18.83
C SER A 13 -30.29 -28.63 -18.71
N ALA A 14 -31.05 -27.66 -18.19
CA ALA A 14 -30.60 -26.28 -18.02
C ALA A 14 -29.77 -26.07 -16.73
N LEU A 15 -29.76 -27.04 -15.82
CA LEU A 15 -29.07 -26.93 -14.52
C LEU A 15 -27.53 -26.91 -14.67
N GLY A 16 -26.98 -27.79 -15.51
CA GLY A 16 -25.53 -27.92 -15.73
C GLY A 16 -24.87 -26.66 -16.30
N PRO A 17 -25.38 -26.09 -17.42
CA PRO A 17 -24.83 -24.87 -17.99
C PRO A 17 -24.88 -23.67 -17.04
N ASN A 18 -25.99 -23.50 -16.31
CA ASN A 18 -26.17 -22.39 -15.37
C ASN A 18 -25.25 -22.49 -14.15
N MET A 19 -24.99 -23.71 -13.66
CA MET A 19 -24.03 -23.97 -12.59
C MET A 19 -22.59 -23.71 -13.05
N ALA A 20 -22.22 -24.13 -14.27
CA ALA A 20 -20.91 -23.87 -14.84
C ALA A 20 -20.59 -22.37 -14.93
N VAL A 21 -21.55 -21.55 -15.41
CA VAL A 21 -21.39 -20.09 -15.47
C VAL A 21 -21.20 -19.46 -14.09
N ALA A 22 -21.90 -19.96 -13.06
CA ALA A 22 -21.76 -19.46 -11.69
C ALA A 22 -20.36 -19.73 -11.11
N LEU A 23 -19.83 -20.94 -11.35
CA LEU A 23 -18.49 -21.34 -10.90
C LEU A 23 -17.39 -20.58 -11.65
N ILE A 24 -17.53 -20.41 -12.97
CA ILE A 24 -16.58 -19.66 -13.80
C ILE A 24 -16.55 -18.18 -13.39
N THR A 25 -17.71 -17.57 -13.12
CA THR A 25 -17.78 -16.19 -12.63
C THR A 25 -17.05 -16.05 -11.29
N THR A 26 -17.22 -17.02 -10.38
CA THR A 26 -16.53 -17.02 -9.08
C THR A 26 -15.02 -17.20 -9.24
N LEU A 27 -14.60 -18.06 -10.18
CA LEU A 27 -13.20 -18.29 -10.50
C LEU A 27 -12.54 -17.03 -11.07
N TYR A 28 -13.15 -16.37 -12.06
CA TYR A 28 -12.61 -15.11 -12.58
C TYR A 28 -12.57 -14.01 -11.51
N GLY A 29 -13.59 -13.92 -10.66
CA GLY A 29 -13.61 -12.98 -9.55
C GLY A 29 -12.44 -13.19 -8.57
N CYS A 30 -12.22 -14.42 -8.11
CA CYS A 30 -11.14 -14.72 -7.16
C CYS A 30 -9.75 -14.58 -7.80
N MET A 31 -9.60 -14.91 -9.09
CA MET A 31 -8.34 -14.73 -9.82
C MET A 31 -8.00 -13.25 -9.94
N ILE A 32 -8.94 -12.40 -10.37
CA ILE A 32 -8.69 -10.96 -10.52
C ILE A 32 -8.43 -10.30 -9.15
N ALA A 33 -9.20 -10.68 -8.12
CA ALA A 33 -9.03 -10.14 -6.77
C ALA A 33 -7.61 -10.38 -6.21
N ASN A 34 -7.14 -11.64 -6.28
CA ASN A 34 -5.86 -12.00 -5.69
C ASN A 34 -4.67 -11.64 -6.58
N TRP A 35 -4.82 -11.74 -7.90
CA TRP A 35 -3.70 -11.56 -8.82
C TRP A 35 -3.49 -10.11 -9.27
N LEU A 36 -4.56 -9.33 -9.41
CA LEU A 36 -4.47 -7.93 -9.84
C LEU A 36 -4.61 -6.97 -8.67
N PHE A 37 -5.71 -7.07 -7.92
CA PHE A 37 -6.00 -6.10 -6.85
C PHE A 37 -5.15 -6.31 -5.59
N GLY A 38 -4.78 -7.55 -5.27
CA GLY A 38 -3.85 -7.88 -4.19
C GLY A 38 -2.51 -7.14 -4.28
N PRO A 39 -1.70 -7.34 -5.33
CA PRO A 39 -0.42 -6.64 -5.47
C PRO A 39 -0.59 -5.13 -5.67
N LEU A 40 -1.67 -4.68 -6.29
CA LEU A 40 -1.98 -3.26 -6.43
C LEU A 40 -2.18 -2.57 -5.08
N SER A 41 -2.94 -3.20 -4.18
CA SER A 41 -3.14 -2.71 -2.81
C SER A 41 -1.81 -2.61 -2.05
N ASN A 42 -0.98 -3.66 -2.11
CA ASN A 42 0.32 -3.66 -1.45
C ASN A 42 1.24 -2.56 -1.98
N LYS A 43 1.24 -2.31 -3.30
CA LYS A 43 2.02 -1.23 -3.91
C LYS A 43 1.57 0.15 -3.43
N LEU A 44 0.25 0.38 -3.32
CA LEU A 44 -0.30 1.63 -2.81
C LEU A 44 0.04 1.83 -1.33
N LEU A 45 -0.07 0.78 -0.52
CA LEU A 45 0.32 0.84 0.89
C LEU A 45 1.81 1.16 1.06
N ALA A 46 2.68 0.56 0.23
CA ALA A 46 4.11 0.86 0.25
C ALA A 46 4.44 2.30 -0.21
N GLN A 47 3.66 2.87 -1.13
CA GLN A 47 3.77 4.30 -1.48
C GLN A 47 3.31 5.18 -0.32
N ASN A 48 2.16 4.87 0.28
CA ASN A 48 1.60 5.61 1.40
C ASN A 48 2.54 5.61 2.61
N ALA A 49 3.18 4.48 2.93
CA ALA A 49 4.16 4.41 4.01
C ALA A 49 5.37 5.34 3.78
N ARG A 50 5.85 5.44 2.54
CA ARG A 50 6.94 6.37 2.18
C ARG A 50 6.51 7.83 2.33
N GLU A 51 5.31 8.18 1.87
CA GLU A 51 4.77 9.53 2.04
C GLU A 51 4.54 9.89 3.51
N MET A 52 4.06 8.93 4.31
CA MET A 52 3.82 9.13 5.73
C MET A 52 5.12 9.42 6.47
N ASN A 53 6.18 8.62 6.24
CA ASN A 53 7.50 8.87 6.80
C ASN A 53 8.06 10.26 6.42
N ALA A 54 7.84 10.71 5.18
CA ALA A 54 8.29 12.03 4.74
C ALA A 54 7.52 13.16 5.45
N LYS A 55 6.20 13.00 5.65
CA LYS A 55 5.37 13.96 6.38
C LYS A 55 5.75 14.00 7.87
N ASP A 56 6.03 12.85 8.48
CA ASP A 56 6.49 12.75 9.87
C ASP A 56 7.84 13.46 10.05
N MET A 57 8.77 13.29 9.12
CA MET A 57 10.05 14.02 9.11
C MET A 57 9.85 15.55 9.08
N VAL A 58 8.95 16.04 8.22
CA VAL A 58 8.63 17.48 8.14
C VAL A 58 7.99 17.96 9.44
N LEU A 59 7.09 17.18 10.02
CA LEU A 59 6.36 17.54 11.23
C LEU A 59 7.31 17.66 12.43
N GLU A 60 8.22 16.70 12.61
CA GLU A 60 9.29 16.79 13.61
C GLU A 60 10.26 17.94 13.36
N GLY A 61 10.56 18.22 12.08
CA GLY A 61 11.35 19.38 11.69
C GLY A 61 10.73 20.69 12.18
N VAL A 62 9.44 20.88 11.94
CA VAL A 62 8.70 22.08 12.37
C VAL A 62 8.59 22.17 13.89
N LEU A 63 8.29 21.07 14.57
CA LEU A 63 8.23 21.02 16.04
C LEU A 63 9.57 21.38 16.68
N SER A 64 10.67 20.83 16.16
CA SER A 64 12.02 21.11 16.68
C SER A 64 12.45 22.56 16.43
N ILE A 65 12.02 23.18 15.33
CA ILE A 65 12.24 24.62 15.08
C ILE A 65 11.45 25.45 16.09
N GLN A 66 10.22 25.04 16.41
CA GLN A 66 9.37 25.73 17.39
C GLN A 66 9.94 25.64 18.82
N THR A 67 10.50 24.49 19.21
CA THR A 67 11.14 24.32 20.54
C THR A 67 12.48 25.04 20.65
N GLY A 68 13.07 25.48 19.54
CA GLY A 68 14.37 26.15 19.52
C GLY A 68 15.54 25.18 19.69
N ASP A 69 15.42 23.94 19.21
CA ASP A 69 16.50 22.96 19.25
C ASP A 69 17.72 23.45 18.45
N ASN A 70 18.93 23.10 18.89
CA ASN A 70 20.15 23.43 18.17
C ASN A 70 20.10 22.80 16.75
N PRO A 71 20.35 23.57 15.68
CA PRO A 71 20.28 23.08 14.29
C PRO A 71 21.09 21.79 14.03
N ARG A 72 22.20 21.58 14.75
CA ARG A 72 23.05 20.40 14.62
C ARG A 72 22.41 19.14 15.22
N ILE A 73 21.67 19.29 16.32
CA ILE A 73 20.89 18.21 16.92
C ILE A 73 19.67 17.89 16.04
N LEU A 74 19.00 18.92 15.53
CA LEU A 74 17.89 18.78 14.59
C LEU A 74 18.32 18.01 13.33
N ALA A 75 19.43 18.37 12.70
CA ALA A 75 19.94 17.68 11.52
C ALA A 75 20.21 16.19 11.81
N THR A 76 20.77 15.88 12.98
CA THR A 76 21.03 14.49 13.39
C THR A 76 19.73 13.70 13.59
N LYS A 77 18.69 14.32 14.17
CA LYS A 77 17.35 13.71 14.29
C LYS A 77 16.75 13.43 12.91
N LEU A 78 16.74 14.41 12.01
CA LEU A 78 16.16 14.26 10.66
C LEU A 78 16.90 13.21 9.81
N LEU A 79 18.22 13.08 9.99
CA LEU A 79 19.02 12.04 9.31
C LEU A 79 18.57 10.61 9.65
N THR A 80 17.92 10.38 10.79
CA THR A 80 17.39 9.06 11.16
C THR A 80 16.21 8.61 10.31
N TYR A 81 15.45 9.55 9.72
CA TYR A 81 14.32 9.28 8.85
C TYR A 81 14.73 8.91 7.42
N LEU A 82 16.00 9.12 7.05
CA LEU A 82 16.53 8.76 5.73
C LEU A 82 17.04 7.32 5.69
N ASP A 83 16.95 6.72 4.50
CA ASP A 83 17.54 5.42 4.19
C ASP A 83 19.06 5.43 4.45
N PRO A 84 19.66 4.31 4.90
CA PRO A 84 21.07 4.24 5.27
C PRO A 84 22.05 4.71 4.19
N VAL A 85 21.70 4.47 2.92
CA VAL A 85 22.51 4.89 1.76
C VAL A 85 22.49 6.41 1.61
N THR A 86 21.30 7.01 1.59
CA THR A 86 21.10 8.45 1.46
C THR A 86 21.63 9.20 2.69
N ARG A 87 21.46 8.62 3.88
CA ARG A 87 21.99 9.13 5.14
C ARG A 87 23.51 9.29 5.09
N LYS A 88 24.24 8.29 4.60
CA LYS A 88 25.71 8.31 4.55
C LYS A 88 26.24 9.41 3.62
N ALA A 89 25.55 9.65 2.51
CA ALA A 89 25.88 10.73 1.59
C ALA A 89 25.70 12.10 2.26
N ILE A 90 24.53 12.36 2.84
CA ILE A 90 24.19 13.66 3.41
C ILE A 90 24.93 13.92 4.74
N SER A 91 25.15 12.89 5.57
CA SER A 91 25.93 13.05 6.81
C SER A 91 27.35 13.53 6.56
N SER A 92 27.94 13.16 5.42
CA SER A 92 29.29 13.60 5.05
C SER A 92 29.37 15.08 4.65
N GLU A 93 28.23 15.66 4.28
CA GLU A 93 28.09 17.07 3.90
C GLU A 93 27.79 17.93 5.14
N VAL A 94 26.86 17.48 5.99
CA VAL A 94 26.46 18.18 7.23
C VAL A 94 27.56 18.18 8.31
N LEU A 95 28.45 17.19 8.32
CA LEU A 95 29.56 17.08 9.30
C LEU A 95 30.87 17.72 8.82
N LYS A 96 30.92 18.28 7.61
CA LYS A 96 32.13 18.94 7.07
C LYS A 96 32.30 20.38 7.58
N ASP A 97 31.25 20.98 8.13
CA ASP A 97 31.25 22.28 8.82
C ASP A 97 31.19 22.10 10.36
#